data_AF-M5GCL6-F1
#
_entry.id   AF-M5GCL6-F1
#
_cell.length_a   1.000
_cell.length_b   1.000
_cell.length_c   1.000
_cell.angle_alpha   90.00
_cell.angle_beta   90.00
_cell.angle_gamma   90.00
#
_symmetry.space_group_name_H-M   'P 1'
#
loop_
_entity.id
_entity.type
_entity.pdbx_description
1 polymer ?
#
loop_
_entity_poly.entity_id
_entity_poly.type
_entity_poly.pdbx_seq_one_letter_code
_entity_poly.pdbx_strand_id
1 'polypeptide(L)'
;MLRATVCCRSSANAFRSFSTSLVTRAATLDLSYPSHGHPTPYEIFHLPRTATQDEIKERYYELVRLHHPDSPVCRHEPDNVRQERFKAIAKAYEILKSNRNPAYLKELHRRQTQHGYPNYNPTRRQQYAYHSLEEGSMDVGNGDVFFVVTILAILGSVVLIYSPFSAKERLDAHHASASHALAEARREAKELSVHRRKNLRKWIEEAGLEGVTPNVGHGSARRQTPSSNN
;
A
#
# COMPACT_ATOMS: atom_id res chain seq x y z
N MET A 1 -36.11 44.04 -66.91
CA MET A 1 -35.02 44.40 -65.98
C MET A 1 -35.46 44.02 -64.57
N LEU A 2 -35.01 42.86 -64.07
CA LEU A 2 -35.41 42.29 -62.77
C LEU A 2 -34.55 42.90 -61.65
N ARG A 3 -35.20 43.49 -60.63
CA ARG A 3 -34.57 43.98 -59.40
C ARG A 3 -34.41 42.81 -58.42
N ALA A 4 -33.18 42.48 -58.05
CA ALA A 4 -32.88 41.55 -56.97
C ALA A 4 -32.78 42.31 -55.64
N THR A 5 -33.72 42.08 -54.73
CA THR A 5 -33.62 42.50 -53.33
C THR A 5 -33.10 41.33 -52.49
N VAL A 6 -31.88 41.46 -52.00
CA VAL A 6 -31.23 40.50 -51.11
C VAL A 6 -31.80 40.60 -49.70
N CYS A 7 -32.03 39.42 -49.14
CA CYS A 7 -32.56 39.10 -47.82
C CYS A 7 -31.63 39.55 -46.68
N CYS A 8 -32.17 40.18 -45.64
CA CYS A 8 -31.51 40.29 -44.33
C CYS A 8 -32.34 39.57 -43.28
N ARG A 9 -31.84 38.42 -42.84
CA ARG A 9 -32.39 37.58 -41.78
C ARG A 9 -31.89 38.11 -40.43
N SER A 10 -32.78 38.72 -39.65
CA SER A 10 -32.47 39.22 -38.30
C SER A 10 -32.42 38.06 -37.32
N SER A 11 -31.24 37.77 -36.75
CA SER A 11 -31.06 36.78 -35.67
C SER A 11 -30.63 37.53 -34.41
N ALA A 12 -31.58 37.72 -33.49
CA ALA A 12 -31.33 38.36 -32.20
C ALA A 12 -30.75 37.34 -31.22
N ASN A 13 -29.41 37.24 -31.15
CA ASN A 13 -28.74 36.60 -30.03
C ASN A 13 -28.72 37.58 -28.85
N ALA A 14 -29.59 37.34 -27.87
CA ALA A 14 -29.58 38.01 -26.59
C ALA A 14 -28.35 37.57 -25.77
N PHE A 15 -27.23 38.25 -25.95
CA PHE A 15 -26.11 38.17 -25.02
C PHE A 15 -26.53 38.81 -23.70
N ARG A 16 -26.66 37.99 -22.66
CA ARG A 16 -26.77 38.47 -21.28
C ARG A 16 -25.45 39.16 -20.93
N SER A 17 -25.45 40.48 -20.93
CA SER A 17 -24.35 41.28 -20.39
C SER A 17 -24.24 41.04 -18.89
N PHE A 18 -23.22 40.27 -18.48
CA PHE A 18 -22.74 40.32 -17.10
C PHE A 18 -22.12 41.70 -16.88
N SER A 19 -22.72 42.49 -15.98
CA SER A 19 -22.15 43.74 -15.50
C SER A 19 -20.84 43.46 -14.77
N THR A 20 -19.72 43.50 -15.49
CA THR A 20 -18.40 43.60 -14.88
C THR A 20 -18.25 45.02 -14.34
N SER A 21 -18.25 45.17 -13.01
CA SER A 21 -17.92 46.43 -12.37
C SER A 21 -16.54 46.90 -12.85
N LEU A 22 -16.46 48.16 -13.24
CA LEU A 22 -15.26 48.80 -13.82
C LEU A 22 -14.05 48.83 -12.87
N VAL A 23 -14.23 48.46 -11.60
CA VAL A 23 -13.16 48.38 -10.59
C VAL A 23 -12.31 47.11 -10.78
N THR A 24 -12.84 46.05 -11.38
CA THR A 24 -12.12 44.76 -11.49
C THR A 24 -11.26 44.64 -12.76
N ARG A 25 -11.51 45.44 -13.79
CA ARG A 25 -10.75 45.38 -15.07
C ARG A 25 -9.51 46.28 -15.13
N ALA A 26 -9.32 47.19 -14.18
CA ALA A 26 -8.26 48.19 -14.25
C ALA A 26 -6.90 47.71 -13.70
N ALA A 27 -6.85 46.57 -13.01
CA ALA A 27 -5.60 46.02 -12.52
C ALA A 27 -5.17 44.89 -13.46
N THR A 28 -4.35 45.24 -14.45
CA THR A 28 -3.31 44.35 -14.98
C THR A 28 -2.38 44.01 -13.82
N LEU A 29 -2.86 43.22 -12.86
CA LEU A 29 -2.07 42.80 -11.70
C LEU A 29 -0.94 41.98 -12.27
N ASP A 30 0.27 42.48 -12.08
CA ASP A 30 1.46 41.65 -12.06
C ASP A 30 1.20 40.57 -10.99
N LEU A 31 0.70 39.40 -11.41
CA LEU A 31 0.39 38.24 -10.54
C LEU A 31 1.68 37.50 -10.16
N SER A 32 2.76 38.25 -9.99
CA SER A 32 4.05 37.77 -9.53
C SER A 32 3.95 37.33 -8.08
N TYR A 33 4.69 36.29 -7.74
CA TYR A 33 4.71 35.79 -6.38
C TYR A 33 5.41 36.80 -5.44
N PRO A 34 4.89 37.09 -4.25
CA PRO A 34 5.51 38.04 -3.33
C PRO A 34 6.92 37.60 -2.91
N SER A 35 7.88 38.54 -2.91
CA SER A 35 9.31 38.24 -2.66
C SER A 35 9.70 38.09 -1.18
N HIS A 36 8.81 38.35 -0.23
CA HIS A 36 9.13 38.27 1.20
C HIS A 36 8.91 36.85 1.75
N GLY A 37 9.65 36.48 2.81
CA GLY A 37 9.76 35.09 3.27
C GLY A 37 8.50 34.47 3.92
N HIS A 38 7.51 35.27 4.31
CA HIS A 38 6.29 34.78 4.96
C HIS A 38 5.03 35.55 4.49
N PRO A 39 4.62 35.38 3.23
CA PRO A 39 3.48 36.11 2.70
C PRO A 39 2.16 35.65 3.28
N THR A 40 1.29 36.61 3.59
CA THR A 40 -0.05 36.29 4.06
C THR A 40 -0.89 35.75 2.90
N PRO A 41 -1.91 34.91 3.17
CA PRO A 41 -2.75 34.35 2.11
C PRO A 41 -3.43 35.40 1.21
N TYR A 42 -3.77 36.55 1.76
CA TYR A 42 -4.40 37.65 1.02
C TYR A 42 -3.40 38.37 0.11
N GLU A 43 -2.15 38.53 0.53
CA GLU A 43 -1.08 39.13 -0.27
C GLU A 43 -0.71 38.22 -1.46
N ILE A 44 -0.63 36.91 -1.27
CA ILE A 44 -0.40 35.95 -2.36
C ILE A 44 -1.49 36.09 -3.45
N PHE A 45 -2.73 36.30 -3.02
CA PHE A 45 -3.89 36.40 -3.92
C PHE A 45 -4.08 37.80 -4.49
N HIS A 46 -3.32 38.80 -4.01
CA HIS A 46 -3.48 40.21 -4.37
C HIS A 46 -4.92 40.70 -4.18
N LEU A 47 -5.62 40.16 -3.17
CA LEU A 47 -7.01 40.46 -2.86
C LEU A 47 -7.15 41.14 -1.50
N PRO A 48 -8.12 42.06 -1.32
CA PRO A 48 -8.44 42.61 -0.02
C PRO A 48 -9.03 41.52 0.90
N ARG A 49 -8.93 41.71 2.22
CA ARG A 49 -9.51 40.80 3.22
C ARG A 49 -11.05 40.68 3.12
N THR A 50 -11.68 41.66 2.50
CA THR A 50 -13.13 41.73 2.24
C THR A 50 -13.56 40.96 0.99
N ALA A 51 -12.63 40.43 0.18
CA ALA A 51 -12.95 39.72 -1.06
C ALA A 51 -13.92 38.55 -0.85
N THR A 52 -14.76 38.27 -1.82
CA THR A 52 -15.74 37.18 -1.76
C THR A 52 -15.09 35.82 -2.06
N GLN A 53 -15.78 34.72 -1.73
CA GLN A 53 -15.25 33.38 -2.00
C GLN A 53 -15.12 33.09 -3.50
N ASP A 54 -16.03 33.65 -4.31
CA ASP A 54 -16.02 33.50 -5.75
C ASP A 54 -14.80 34.20 -6.36
N GLU A 55 -14.48 35.42 -5.91
CA GLU A 55 -13.27 36.15 -6.32
C GLU A 55 -11.98 35.42 -5.92
N ILE A 56 -11.93 34.83 -4.72
CA ILE A 56 -10.78 34.02 -4.27
C ILE A 56 -10.62 32.78 -5.14
N LYS A 57 -11.73 32.13 -5.51
CA LYS A 57 -11.73 30.95 -6.38
C LYS A 57 -11.30 31.30 -7.81
N GLU A 58 -11.77 32.40 -8.35
CA GLU A 58 -11.34 32.91 -9.66
C GLU A 58 -9.84 33.19 -9.66
N ARG A 59 -9.33 33.93 -8.67
CA ARG A 59 -7.88 34.22 -8.55
C ARG A 59 -7.04 32.98 -8.34
N TYR A 60 -7.55 31.99 -7.61
CA TYR A 60 -6.86 30.70 -7.47
C TYR A 60 -6.62 30.04 -8.83
N TYR A 61 -7.64 29.98 -9.70
CA TYR A 61 -7.48 29.37 -11.03
C TYR A 61 -6.49 30.11 -11.91
N GLU A 62 -6.49 31.45 -11.86
CA GLU A 62 -5.52 32.26 -12.59
C GLU A 62 -4.09 32.03 -12.10
N LEU A 63 -3.87 32.06 -10.78
CA LEU A 63 -2.55 31.81 -10.18
C LEU A 63 -2.05 30.40 -10.46
N VAL A 64 -2.91 29.38 -10.39
CA VAL A 64 -2.56 28.00 -10.72
C VAL A 64 -2.15 27.90 -12.19
N ARG A 65 -2.86 28.57 -13.11
CA ARG A 65 -2.51 28.55 -14.52
C ARG A 65 -1.13 29.18 -14.78
N LEU A 66 -0.77 30.22 -14.05
CA LEU A 66 0.50 30.92 -14.19
C LEU A 66 1.66 30.15 -13.52
N HIS A 67 1.47 29.75 -12.26
CA HIS A 67 2.49 29.15 -11.37
C HIS A 67 2.48 27.63 -11.33
N HIS A 68 1.82 26.95 -12.29
CA HIS A 68 1.89 25.49 -12.39
C HIS A 68 3.34 25.06 -12.64
N PRO A 69 3.83 23.96 -12.04
CA PRO A 69 5.18 23.43 -12.33
C PRO A 69 5.37 23.07 -13.82
N ASP A 70 4.32 22.83 -14.58
CA ASP A 70 4.41 22.60 -16.03
C ASP A 70 4.11 23.84 -16.89
N SER A 71 3.87 25.00 -16.25
CA SER A 71 3.60 26.25 -16.97
C SER A 71 4.86 26.76 -17.68
N PRO A 72 4.75 27.19 -18.95
CA PRO A 72 5.88 27.78 -19.67
C PRO A 72 6.35 29.10 -19.04
N VAL A 73 5.48 29.79 -18.29
CA VAL A 73 5.77 31.08 -17.66
C VAL A 73 6.83 30.94 -16.58
N CYS A 74 6.76 29.90 -15.75
CA CYS A 74 7.69 29.72 -14.63
C CYS A 74 8.94 28.91 -14.99
N ARG A 75 9.06 28.36 -16.21
CA ARG A 75 10.16 27.45 -16.61
C ARG A 75 11.58 27.99 -16.41
N HIS A 76 11.73 29.32 -16.32
CA HIS A 76 13.02 29.97 -16.05
C HIS A 76 13.46 29.88 -14.58
N GLU A 77 12.55 29.52 -13.67
CA GLU A 77 12.83 29.33 -12.24
C GLU A 77 13.19 27.87 -11.92
N PRO A 78 14.01 27.64 -10.88
CA PRO A 78 14.38 26.29 -10.49
C PRO A 78 13.18 25.50 -9.93
N ASP A 79 13.17 24.20 -10.16
CA ASP A 79 12.06 23.28 -9.87
C ASP A 79 11.59 23.34 -8.41
N ASN A 80 12.52 23.46 -7.47
CA ASN A 80 12.23 23.57 -6.05
C ASN A 80 11.38 24.82 -5.74
N VAL A 81 11.74 25.98 -6.29
CA VAL A 81 11.04 27.24 -6.08
C VAL A 81 9.65 27.20 -6.71
N ARG A 82 9.52 26.65 -7.91
CA ARG A 82 8.21 26.48 -8.58
C ARG A 82 7.27 25.63 -7.74
N GLN A 83 7.77 24.49 -7.27
CA GLN A 83 7.00 23.57 -6.45
C GLN A 83 6.64 24.17 -5.09
N GLU A 84 7.55 24.92 -4.48
CA GLU A 84 7.30 25.62 -3.21
C GLU A 84 6.23 26.71 -3.37
N ARG A 85 6.31 27.53 -4.41
CA ARG A 85 5.30 28.55 -4.72
C ARG A 85 3.93 27.94 -4.98
N PHE A 86 3.87 26.88 -5.77
CA PHE A 86 2.61 26.17 -6.03
C PHE A 86 2.00 25.61 -4.74
N LYS A 87 2.82 25.00 -3.87
CA LYS A 87 2.39 24.53 -2.54
C LYS A 87 1.89 25.69 -1.68
N ALA A 88 2.57 26.84 -1.69
CA ALA A 88 2.17 28.02 -0.93
C ALA A 88 0.83 28.58 -1.39
N ILE A 89 0.60 28.68 -2.71
CA ILE A 89 -0.68 29.11 -3.30
C ILE A 89 -1.82 28.15 -2.90
N ALA A 90 -1.59 26.83 -3.00
CA ALA A 90 -2.58 25.83 -2.59
C ALA A 90 -2.90 25.91 -1.09
N LYS A 91 -1.86 26.05 -0.24
CA LYS A 91 -2.04 26.21 1.21
C LYS A 91 -2.82 27.48 1.56
N ALA A 92 -2.51 28.59 0.91
CA ALA A 92 -3.21 29.86 1.10
C ALA A 92 -4.70 29.75 0.74
N TYR A 93 -5.03 29.09 -0.37
CA TYR A 93 -6.43 28.82 -0.74
C TYR A 93 -7.18 28.01 0.32
N GLU A 94 -6.59 26.94 0.84
CA GLU A 94 -7.21 26.12 1.89
C GLU A 94 -7.44 26.91 3.18
N ILE A 95 -6.51 27.80 3.57
CA ILE A 95 -6.68 28.68 4.72
C ILE A 95 -7.84 29.66 4.50
N LEU A 96 -7.90 30.30 3.33
CA LEU A 96 -8.96 31.26 3.02
C LEU A 96 -10.34 30.60 2.95
N LYS A 97 -10.40 29.39 2.40
CA LYS A 97 -11.62 28.57 2.31
C LYS A 97 -12.08 28.06 3.68
N SER A 98 -11.15 27.62 4.53
CA SER A 98 -11.45 27.11 5.87
C SER A 98 -11.85 28.20 6.86
N ASN A 99 -11.25 29.39 6.79
CA ASN A 99 -11.61 30.51 7.66
C ASN A 99 -13.08 30.93 7.53
N ARG A 100 -13.70 30.68 6.36
CA ARG A 100 -15.13 30.95 6.13
C ARG A 100 -16.04 29.74 6.40
N ASN A 101 -15.47 28.55 6.59
CA ASN A 101 -16.22 27.34 6.91
C ASN A 101 -15.44 26.45 7.90
N PRO A 102 -15.64 26.62 9.22
CA PRO A 102 -14.93 25.84 10.24
C PRO A 102 -15.28 24.34 10.20
N ALA A 103 -16.46 23.96 9.70
CA ALA A 103 -16.82 22.56 9.51
C ALA A 103 -15.98 21.91 8.41
N TYR A 104 -15.66 22.65 7.34
CA TYR A 104 -14.75 22.20 6.28
C TYR A 104 -13.33 21.96 6.83
N LEU A 105 -12.83 22.81 7.72
CA LEU A 105 -11.53 22.60 8.37
C LEU A 105 -11.48 21.31 9.19
N LYS A 106 -12.54 21.05 9.99
CA LYS A 106 -12.66 19.82 10.78
C LYS A 106 -12.67 18.58 9.88
N GLU A 107 -13.40 18.62 8.77
CA GLU A 107 -13.47 17.50 7.82
C GLU A 107 -12.13 17.27 7.09
N LEU A 108 -11.42 18.32 6.70
CA LEU A 108 -10.07 18.20 6.15
C LEU A 108 -9.10 17.56 7.14
N HIS A 109 -9.09 18.04 8.39
CA HIS A 109 -8.28 17.43 9.45
C HIS A 109 -8.61 15.95 9.62
N ARG A 110 -9.91 15.61 9.69
CA ARG A 110 -10.38 14.22 9.78
C ARG A 110 -9.87 13.36 8.64
N ARG A 111 -9.90 13.87 7.40
CA ARG A 111 -9.39 13.18 6.20
C ARG A 111 -7.88 12.99 6.25
N GLN A 112 -7.13 14.00 6.67
CA GLN A 112 -5.68 13.93 6.79
C GLN A 112 -5.26 12.92 7.86
N THR A 113 -5.97 12.88 9.00
CA THR A 113 -5.75 11.86 10.04
C THR A 113 -6.19 10.46 9.60
N GLN A 114 -7.24 10.35 8.75
CA GLN A 114 -7.71 9.07 8.23
C GLN A 114 -6.71 8.43 7.25
N HIS A 115 -6.00 9.21 6.44
CA HIS A 115 -5.00 8.67 5.50
C HIS A 115 -3.68 8.26 6.18
N GLY A 116 -3.51 8.56 7.49
CA GLY A 116 -2.34 8.19 8.28
C GLY A 116 -2.46 6.90 9.10
N TYR A 117 -3.62 6.24 9.11
CA TYR A 117 -3.79 4.93 9.75
C TYR A 117 -3.92 3.85 8.68
N PRO A 118 -2.89 3.00 8.48
CA PRO A 118 -3.11 1.73 7.83
C PRO A 118 -4.22 1.04 8.63
N ASN A 119 -5.26 0.59 7.94
CA ASN A 119 -6.32 -0.22 8.52
C ASN A 119 -5.69 -1.58 8.89
N TYR A 120 -4.96 -1.60 9.99
CA TYR A 120 -4.35 -2.78 10.57
C TYR A 120 -5.49 -3.54 11.22
N ASN A 121 -6.11 -4.44 10.47
CA ASN A 121 -6.82 -5.56 11.07
C ASN A 121 -5.75 -6.51 11.60
N PRO A 122 -5.50 -6.59 12.92
CA PRO A 122 -4.61 -7.62 13.41
C PRO A 122 -5.26 -8.97 13.17
N THR A 123 -4.79 -9.67 12.14
CA THR A 123 -4.96 -11.12 12.11
C THR A 123 -4.42 -11.68 13.41
N ARG A 124 -5.12 -12.67 13.98
CA ARG A 124 -4.89 -13.38 15.27
C ARG A 124 -3.45 -13.78 15.62
N ARG A 125 -2.51 -13.61 14.68
CA ARG A 125 -1.07 -13.85 14.77
C ARG A 125 -0.28 -12.70 15.42
N GLN A 126 -0.86 -11.52 15.60
CA GLN A 126 -0.15 -10.31 16.07
C GLN A 126 -0.33 -9.98 17.55
N GLN A 127 -1.07 -10.80 18.32
CA GLN A 127 -1.31 -10.57 19.75
C GLN A 127 -0.06 -10.72 20.66
N TYR A 128 1.10 -11.14 20.13
CA TYR A 128 2.30 -11.43 20.94
C TYR A 128 3.51 -10.53 20.66
N ALA A 129 3.33 -9.38 20.04
CA ALA A 129 4.44 -8.47 19.72
C ALA A 129 4.47 -7.19 20.57
N TYR A 130 4.20 -7.28 21.88
CA TYR A 130 4.50 -6.20 22.83
C TYR A 130 5.11 -6.75 24.11
N HIS A 131 6.44 -6.81 24.13
CA HIS A 131 7.23 -6.58 25.33
C HIS A 131 8.64 -6.16 24.92
N SER A 132 9.12 -5.05 25.50
CA SER A 132 10.51 -4.51 25.49
C SER A 132 11.03 -4.00 24.12
N LEU A 133 11.54 -2.78 23.96
CA LEU A 133 12.42 -2.00 24.84
C LEU A 133 12.12 -0.49 24.82
N GLU A 134 12.44 0.09 25.96
CA GLU A 134 12.28 1.46 26.42
C GLU A 134 13.30 2.40 25.77
N GLU A 135 12.82 3.62 25.49
CA GLU A 135 13.48 4.92 25.38
C GLU A 135 14.89 5.08 24.76
N GLY A 136 14.91 5.85 23.67
CA GLY A 136 16.11 6.50 23.13
C GLY A 136 15.72 7.58 22.15
N SER A 137 15.20 8.72 22.63
CA SER A 137 14.96 9.91 21.82
C SER A 137 16.31 10.54 21.45
N MET A 138 16.84 10.21 20.28
CA MET A 138 17.92 10.96 19.65
C MET A 138 17.32 11.81 18.53
N ASP A 139 17.42 13.13 18.69
CA ASP A 139 16.96 14.12 17.72
C ASP A 139 17.98 14.19 16.57
N VAL A 140 17.87 13.22 15.65
CA VAL A 140 18.63 13.15 14.40
C VAL A 140 17.66 13.44 13.27
N GLY A 141 17.90 14.55 12.57
CA GLY A 141 17.00 15.09 11.55
C GLY A 141 16.53 14.02 10.57
N ASN A 142 15.23 14.03 10.27
CA ASN A 142 14.45 12.97 9.63
C ASN A 142 15.05 12.33 8.36
N GLY A 143 16.08 12.89 7.73
CA GLY A 143 16.74 12.31 6.55
C GLY A 143 17.69 11.15 6.88
N ASP A 144 18.59 11.32 7.86
CA ASP A 144 19.70 10.38 8.06
C ASP A 144 19.28 9.09 8.78
N VAL A 145 18.23 9.14 9.59
CA VAL A 145 17.72 7.98 10.34
C VAL A 145 17.15 6.91 9.39
N PHE A 146 16.46 7.30 8.32
CA PHE A 146 15.94 6.32 7.36
C PHE A 146 17.06 5.59 6.63
N PHE A 147 18.14 6.28 6.25
CA PHE A 147 19.26 5.65 5.56
C PHE A 147 20.02 4.69 6.47
N VAL A 148 20.28 5.07 7.72
CA VAL A 148 21.04 4.19 8.63
C VAL A 148 20.20 2.96 9.04
N VAL A 149 18.91 3.13 9.33
CA VAL A 149 18.03 2.02 9.69
C VAL A 149 17.81 1.07 8.50
N THR A 150 17.66 1.60 7.29
CA THR A 150 17.51 0.76 6.09
C THR A 150 18.79 -0.01 5.76
N ILE A 151 19.97 0.60 5.88
CA ILE A 151 21.26 -0.08 5.66
C ILE A 151 21.47 -1.20 6.69
N LEU A 152 21.22 -0.95 7.97
CA LEU A 152 21.36 -1.99 9.01
C LEU A 152 20.33 -3.11 8.85
N ALA A 153 19.09 -2.80 8.45
CA ALA A 153 18.08 -3.80 8.15
C ALA A 153 18.45 -4.67 6.94
N ILE A 154 18.99 -4.06 5.87
CA ILE A 154 19.44 -4.78 4.69
C ILE A 154 20.65 -5.67 5.05
N LEU A 155 21.67 -5.13 5.72
CA LEU A 155 22.85 -5.90 6.13
C LEU A 155 22.47 -7.04 7.09
N GLY A 156 21.58 -6.79 8.06
CA GLY A 156 21.05 -7.82 8.94
C GLY A 156 20.26 -8.90 8.20
N SER A 157 19.43 -8.52 7.22
CA SER A 157 18.67 -9.47 6.40
C SER A 157 19.59 -10.34 5.55
N VAL A 158 20.66 -9.78 4.98
CA VAL A 158 21.68 -10.49 4.21
C VAL A 158 22.39 -11.50 5.10
N VAL A 159 22.83 -11.11 6.30
CA VAL A 159 23.46 -12.03 7.27
C VAL A 159 22.51 -13.16 7.69
N LEU A 160 21.22 -12.88 7.87
CA LEU A 160 20.22 -13.92 8.18
C LEU A 160 19.96 -14.87 7.01
N ILE A 161 19.99 -14.37 5.76
CA ILE A 161 19.80 -15.18 4.54
C ILE A 161 21.02 -16.09 4.30
N TYR A 162 22.23 -15.64 4.60
CA TYR A 162 23.47 -16.38 4.34
C TYR A 162 24.04 -17.12 5.56
N SER A 163 23.45 -16.98 6.75
CA SER A 163 23.89 -17.73 7.93
C SER A 163 23.38 -19.18 7.92
N PRO A 164 24.26 -20.19 8.07
CA PRO A 164 23.88 -21.61 8.05
C PRO A 164 23.11 -22.06 9.32
N PHE A 165 22.81 -21.15 10.24
CA PHE A 165 22.11 -21.46 11.50
C PHE A 165 20.61 -21.71 11.30
N SER A 166 19.94 -20.99 10.39
CA SER A 166 18.48 -21.12 10.16
C SER A 166 18.05 -22.33 9.30
N ALA A 167 19.01 -22.99 8.64
CA ALA A 167 18.73 -24.15 7.78
C ALA A 167 18.68 -25.49 8.55
N LYS A 168 19.39 -25.60 9.68
CA LYS A 168 19.47 -26.85 10.46
C LYS A 168 18.15 -27.18 11.16
N GLU A 169 17.46 -26.17 11.69
CA GLU A 169 16.24 -26.35 12.49
C GLU A 169 15.03 -26.84 11.69
N ARG A 170 14.97 -26.55 10.38
CA ARG A 170 13.88 -27.03 9.49
C ARG A 170 14.10 -28.47 9.02
N LEU A 171 15.35 -28.90 8.85
CA LEU A 171 15.69 -30.26 8.41
C LEU A 171 15.39 -31.29 9.50
N ASP A 172 15.76 -30.98 10.74
CA ASP A 172 15.55 -31.86 11.89
C ASP A 172 14.06 -32.06 12.21
N ALA A 173 13.24 -31.03 12.01
CA ALA A 173 11.78 -31.10 12.18
C ALA A 173 11.11 -32.08 11.19
N HIS A 174 11.60 -32.14 9.94
CA HIS A 174 11.09 -33.10 8.96
C HIS A 174 11.46 -34.55 9.33
N HIS A 175 12.69 -34.79 9.81
CA HIS A 175 13.11 -36.11 10.28
C HIS A 175 12.35 -36.56 11.55
N ALA A 176 12.07 -35.64 12.46
CA ALA A 176 11.27 -35.92 13.66
C ALA A 176 9.83 -36.33 13.31
N SER A 177 9.16 -35.60 12.41
CA SER A 177 7.80 -35.96 11.98
C SER A 177 7.75 -37.30 11.23
N ALA A 178 8.73 -37.57 10.35
CA ALA A 178 8.80 -38.83 9.60
C ALA A 178 9.05 -40.04 10.50
N SER A 179 9.92 -39.91 11.51
CA SER A 179 10.18 -40.97 12.50
C SER A 179 8.96 -41.23 13.39
N HIS A 180 8.24 -40.19 13.79
CA HIS A 180 7.00 -40.32 14.56
C HIS A 180 5.92 -41.07 13.75
N ALA A 181 5.71 -40.70 12.49
CA ALA A 181 4.73 -41.36 11.60
C ALA A 181 5.07 -42.84 11.36
N LEU A 182 6.35 -43.18 11.17
CA LEU A 182 6.79 -44.58 11.06
C LEU A 182 6.60 -45.37 12.36
N ALA A 183 6.82 -44.73 13.52
CA ALA A 183 6.62 -45.36 14.82
C ALA A 183 5.13 -45.67 15.07
N GLU A 184 4.25 -44.75 14.70
CA GLU A 184 2.80 -44.92 14.78
C GLU A 184 2.30 -46.05 13.88
N ALA A 185 2.69 -46.05 12.59
CA ALA A 185 2.33 -47.10 11.64
C ALA A 185 2.80 -48.50 12.09
N ARG A 186 3.98 -48.60 12.73
CA ARG A 186 4.48 -49.87 13.29
C ARG A 186 3.64 -50.37 14.47
N ARG A 187 3.13 -49.47 15.31
CA ARG A 187 2.25 -49.84 16.44
C ARG A 187 0.92 -50.38 15.92
N GLU A 188 0.28 -49.67 15.01
CA GLU A 188 -0.97 -50.09 14.38
C GLU A 188 -0.83 -51.44 13.66
N ALA A 189 0.26 -51.61 12.89
CA ALA A 189 0.54 -52.88 12.21
C ALA A 189 0.69 -54.04 13.19
N LYS A 190 1.33 -53.82 14.35
CA LYS A 190 1.47 -54.84 15.39
C LYS A 190 0.11 -55.21 15.98
N GLU A 191 -0.73 -54.24 16.29
CA GLU A 191 -2.09 -54.44 16.81
C GLU A 191 -2.98 -55.19 15.82
N LEU A 192 -2.99 -54.78 14.55
CA LEU A 192 -3.72 -55.45 13.47
C LEU A 192 -3.21 -56.87 13.23
N SER A 193 -1.89 -57.09 13.36
CA SER A 193 -1.32 -58.44 13.22
C SER A 193 -1.79 -59.37 14.35
N VAL A 194 -1.86 -58.87 15.59
CA VAL A 194 -2.37 -59.62 16.73
C VAL A 194 -3.86 -59.90 16.54
N HIS A 195 -4.62 -58.91 16.09
CA HIS A 195 -6.05 -59.06 15.85
C HIS A 195 -6.34 -60.09 14.76
N ARG A 196 -5.62 -60.03 13.62
CA ARG A 196 -5.73 -61.04 12.56
C ARG A 196 -5.38 -62.45 13.04
N ARG A 197 -4.32 -62.61 13.84
CA ARG A 197 -3.96 -63.91 14.42
C ARG A 197 -5.04 -64.46 15.36
N LYS A 198 -5.69 -63.61 16.15
CA LYS A 198 -6.81 -64.01 17.02
C LYS A 198 -8.04 -64.44 16.22
N ASN A 199 -8.42 -63.67 15.21
CA ASN A 199 -9.56 -64.00 14.36
C ASN A 199 -9.32 -65.28 13.56
N LEU A 200 -8.08 -65.48 13.07
CA LEU A 200 -7.70 -66.72 12.40
C LEU A 200 -7.77 -67.93 13.35
N ARG A 201 -7.29 -67.79 14.59
CA ARG A 201 -7.39 -68.85 15.61
C ARG A 201 -8.84 -69.24 15.88
N LYS A 202 -9.73 -68.25 16.10
CA LYS A 202 -11.16 -68.50 16.30
C LYS A 202 -11.78 -69.20 15.09
N TRP A 203 -11.46 -68.75 13.88
CA TRP A 203 -11.97 -69.38 12.66
C TRP A 203 -11.47 -70.83 12.49
N ILE A 204 -10.21 -71.13 12.82
CA ILE A 204 -9.66 -72.49 12.78
C ILE A 204 -10.35 -73.41 13.81
N GLU A 205 -10.57 -72.89 15.03
CA GLU A 205 -11.28 -73.58 16.12
C GLU A 205 -12.73 -73.89 15.71
N GLU A 206 -13.45 -72.90 15.16
CA GLU A 206 -14.82 -73.06 14.63
C GLU A 206 -14.90 -74.03 13.43
N ALA A 207 -13.88 -74.06 12.58
CA ALA A 207 -13.80 -74.96 11.42
C ALA A 207 -13.39 -76.40 11.79
N GLY A 208 -13.03 -76.68 13.05
CA GLY A 208 -12.64 -78.01 13.52
C GLY A 208 -11.31 -78.53 12.93
N LEU A 209 -10.42 -77.62 12.50
CA LEU A 209 -9.15 -77.95 11.83
C LEU A 209 -7.94 -77.97 12.78
N GLU A 210 -8.16 -78.34 14.04
CA GLU A 210 -7.11 -78.38 15.06
C GLU A 210 -6.11 -79.53 14.78
N GLY A 211 -4.97 -79.19 14.17
CA GLY A 211 -3.86 -80.13 13.94
C GLY A 211 -3.22 -80.09 12.55
N VAL A 212 -3.78 -79.35 11.59
CA VAL A 212 -3.18 -79.21 10.25
C VAL A 212 -2.16 -78.06 10.26
N THR A 213 -0.87 -78.37 10.35
CA THR A 213 0.18 -77.35 10.21
C THR A 213 0.34 -76.96 8.73
N PRO A 214 0.16 -75.68 8.35
CA PRO A 214 0.47 -75.24 6.99
C PRO A 214 1.98 -75.24 6.79
N ASN A 215 2.49 -75.98 5.80
CA ASN A 215 3.89 -75.90 5.37
C ASN A 215 4.13 -74.55 4.67
N VAL A 216 4.60 -73.55 5.42
CA VAL A 216 4.93 -72.23 4.87
C VAL A 216 6.35 -72.25 4.31
N GLY A 217 6.47 -72.51 3.01
CA GLY A 217 7.74 -72.41 2.29
C GLY A 217 8.23 -70.96 2.23
N HIS A 218 9.42 -70.69 2.81
CA HIS A 218 10.10 -69.41 2.69
C HIS A 218 10.68 -69.23 1.26
N GLY A 219 9.87 -68.70 0.34
CA GLY A 219 10.30 -68.32 -1.01
C GLY A 219 10.99 -66.95 -1.02
N SER A 220 12.32 -66.92 -0.88
CA SER A 220 13.14 -65.73 -1.12
C SER A 220 13.23 -65.43 -2.63
N ALA A 221 12.34 -64.60 -3.16
CA ALA A 221 12.41 -64.15 -4.55
C ALA A 221 13.50 -63.06 -4.73
N ARG A 222 14.73 -63.49 -5.03
CA ARG A 222 15.84 -62.61 -5.44
C ARG A 222 15.56 -62.07 -6.86
N ARG A 223 15.25 -60.78 -6.97
CA ARG A 223 15.06 -60.09 -8.26
C ARG A 223 16.42 -59.93 -8.96
N GLN A 224 16.63 -60.64 -10.07
CA GLN A 224 17.78 -60.43 -10.96
C GLN A 224 17.49 -59.22 -11.87
N THR A 225 18.42 -58.27 -11.95
CA THR A 225 18.38 -57.15 -12.89
C THR A 225 19.10 -57.52 -14.19
N PRO A 226 18.53 -57.30 -15.38
CA PRO A 226 19.27 -57.50 -16.62
C PRO A 226 20.23 -56.33 -16.88
N SER A 227 21.49 -56.67 -17.10
CA SER A 227 22.53 -55.81 -17.64
C SER A 227 22.23 -55.54 -19.13
N SER A 228 22.21 -54.28 -19.53
CA SER A 228 22.07 -53.85 -20.93
C SER A 228 23.35 -53.11 -21.34
N ASN A 229 24.22 -53.83 -22.04
CA ASN A 229 25.26 -53.24 -22.88
C ASN A 229 24.63 -52.83 -24.22
N ASN A 230 24.69 -51.53 -24.53
CA ASN A 230 25.17 -50.96 -25.80
C ASN A 230 24.98 -49.44 -25.77
#